data_AF-A0A1R0H5W2-F1
#
_entry.id   AF-A0A1R0H5W2-F1
#
_cell.length_a   1.000
_cell.length_b   1.000
_cell.length_c   1.000
_cell.angle_alpha   90.00
_cell.angle_beta   90.00
_cell.angle_gamma   90.00
#
_symmetry.space_group_name_H-M   'P 1'
#
loop_
_entity.id
_entity.type
_entity.pdbx_description
1 polymer ?
#
loop_
_entity_poly.entity_id
_entity_poly.type
_entity_poly.pdbx_seq_one_letter_code
_entity_poly.pdbx_strand_id
1 'polypeptide(L)'
;MSKELYTNNEPLTRAERKECHGKRDLYFECLIKNKMELPSEAGESICKSEKKEMYSLCPESWADYFIKLRELTVQRERALSMSQKRNESE
;
A
#
# COMPACT_ATOMS: atom_id res chain seq x y z
N MET A 1 20.04 -16.32 -8.45
CA MET A 1 19.32 -15.70 -9.58
C MET A 1 18.73 -14.39 -9.08
N SER A 2 19.59 -13.39 -8.93
CA SER A 2 19.22 -12.06 -8.45
C SER A 2 18.63 -11.30 -9.63
N LYS A 3 17.32 -11.07 -9.64
CA LYS A 3 16.64 -10.29 -10.66
C LYS A 3 17.02 -8.81 -10.48
N GLU A 4 18.01 -8.35 -11.23
CA GLU A 4 18.33 -6.93 -11.45
C GLU A 4 17.21 -6.26 -12.29
N LEU A 5 15.97 -6.20 -11.79
CA LEU A 5 14.81 -5.81 -12.62
C LEU A 5 14.40 -4.33 -12.55
N TYR A 6 15.10 -3.46 -11.85
CA TYR A 6 14.68 -2.05 -11.74
C TYR A 6 15.80 -1.02 -11.93
N THR A 7 16.80 -1.33 -12.77
CA THR A 7 17.89 -0.40 -13.09
C THR A 7 17.78 0.30 -14.45
N ASN A 8 16.76 -0.01 -15.26
CA ASN A 8 16.54 0.68 -16.53
C ASN A 8 15.07 1.11 -16.64
N ASN A 9 14.82 2.33 -17.15
CA ASN A 9 13.52 3.00 -17.34
C ASN A 9 12.53 2.25 -18.28
N GLU A 10 12.45 0.93 -18.23
CA GLU A 10 11.57 0.13 -19.07
C GLU A 10 10.24 -0.15 -18.34
N PRO A 11 9.10 0.06 -19.01
CA PRO A 11 7.80 -0.18 -18.39
C PRO A 11 7.59 -1.67 -18.12
N LEU A 12 7.06 -2.01 -16.94
CA LEU A 12 6.69 -3.40 -16.60
C LEU A 12 5.75 -3.99 -17.66
N THR A 13 5.92 -5.28 -17.92
CA THR A 13 4.95 -6.07 -18.68
C THR A 13 3.62 -6.20 -17.91
N ARG A 14 2.55 -6.61 -18.61
CA ARG A 14 1.25 -6.88 -17.97
C ARG A 14 1.34 -7.95 -16.89
N ALA A 15 2.17 -8.98 -17.09
CA ALA A 15 2.35 -10.07 -16.13
C ALA A 15 3.03 -9.57 -14.85
N GLU A 16 4.09 -8.77 -14.97
CA GLU A 16 4.80 -8.19 -13.83
C GLU A 16 3.92 -7.20 -13.06
N ARG A 17 3.12 -6.38 -13.75
CA ARG A 17 2.14 -5.51 -13.08
C ARG A 17 1.12 -6.31 -12.26
N LYS A 18 0.68 -7.46 -12.77
CA LYS A 18 -0.25 -8.34 -12.04
C LYS A 18 0.40 -8.90 -10.78
N GLU A 19 1.67 -9.31 -10.86
CA GLU A 19 2.42 -9.82 -9.72
C GLU A 19 2.67 -8.73 -8.66
N CYS A 20 3.12 -7.54 -9.08
CA CYS A 20 3.28 -6.38 -8.22
C CYS A 20 1.98 -6.02 -7.47
N HIS A 21 0.86 -5.91 -8.20
CA HIS A 21 -0.44 -5.62 -7.58
C HIS A 21 -0.88 -6.72 -6.61
N GLY A 22 -0.59 -7.99 -6.91
CA GLY A 22 -0.85 -9.09 -5.98
C GLY A 22 -0.08 -8.96 -4.67
N LYS A 23 1.21 -8.57 -4.71
CA LYS A 23 2.01 -8.34 -3.50
C LYS A 23 1.55 -7.10 -2.73
N ARG A 24 1.16 -6.04 -3.43
CA ARG A 24 0.51 -4.87 -2.84
C ARG A 24 -0.74 -5.28 -2.05
N ASP A 25 -1.59 -6.11 -2.63
CA ASP A 25 -2.84 -6.53 -2.00
C ASP A 25 -2.57 -7.37 -0.74
N LEU A 26 -1.61 -8.30 -0.79
CA LEU A 26 -1.18 -9.06 0.40
C LEU A 26 -0.67 -8.17 1.54
N TYR A 27 0.08 -7.12 1.23
CA TYR A 27 0.53 -6.15 2.23
C TYR A 27 -0.66 -5.44 2.90
N PHE A 28 -1.60 -4.91 2.12
CA PHE A 28 -2.77 -4.23 2.68
C PHE A 28 -3.72 -5.20 3.41
N GLU A 29 -3.86 -6.44 2.96
CA GLU A 29 -4.60 -7.47 3.70
C GLU A 29 -3.96 -7.77 5.05
N CYS A 30 -2.64 -7.82 5.13
CA CYS A 30 -1.93 -7.99 6.39
C CYS A 30 -2.22 -6.82 7.34
N LEU A 31 -2.20 -5.58 6.85
CA LEU A 31 -2.56 -4.40 7.65
C LEU A 31 -3.99 -4.50 8.20
N ILE A 32 -4.95 -4.88 7.35
CA ILE A 32 -6.36 -5.08 7.74
C ILE A 32 -6.47 -6.14 8.84
N LYS A 33 -5.80 -7.30 8.68
CA LYS A 33 -5.82 -8.39 9.68
C LYS A 33 -5.25 -7.95 11.04
N ASN A 34 -4.28 -7.05 11.03
CA ASN A 34 -3.67 -6.50 12.24
C ASN A 34 -4.37 -5.23 12.76
N LYS A 35 -5.51 -4.84 12.17
CA LYS A 35 -6.29 -3.64 12.53
C LYS A 35 -5.47 -2.34 12.42
N MET A 36 -4.58 -2.30 11.44
CA MET A 36 -3.78 -1.14 11.09
C MET A 36 -4.44 -0.50 9.86
N GLU A 37 -4.99 0.70 10.02
CA GLU A 37 -5.63 1.39 8.90
C GLU A 37 -4.57 2.09 8.04
N LEU A 38 -3.53 2.61 8.69
CA LEU A 38 -2.44 3.32 8.05
C LEU A 38 -1.17 2.46 7.96
N PRO A 39 -0.46 2.47 6.82
CA PRO A 39 0.89 1.91 6.72
C PRO A 39 1.87 2.42 7.78
N SER A 40 1.75 3.69 8.18
CA SER A 40 2.58 4.32 9.22
C SER A 40 2.32 3.76 10.62
N GLU A 41 1.14 3.20 10.89
CA GLU A 41 0.84 2.58 12.18
C GLU A 41 1.63 1.25 12.35
N ALA A 42 1.89 0.52 11.26
CA ALA A 42 2.50 -0.82 11.31
C ALA A 42 3.95 -0.85 11.81
N GLY A 43 4.64 0.30 11.79
CA GLY A 43 6.05 0.40 12.18
C GLY A 43 6.96 -0.49 11.32
N GLU A 44 8.06 -0.97 11.92
CA GLU A 44 9.07 -1.77 11.23
C GLU A 44 8.85 -3.29 11.33
N SER A 45 7.95 -3.76 12.20
CA SER A 45 7.80 -5.17 12.54
C SER A 45 6.54 -5.81 11.94
N ILE A 46 5.39 -5.13 11.97
CA ILE A 46 4.12 -5.67 11.51
C ILE A 46 4.09 -5.65 9.98
N CYS A 47 3.70 -6.78 9.37
CA CYS A 47 3.64 -6.95 7.91
C CYS A 47 4.96 -6.67 7.17
N LYS A 48 6.10 -6.79 7.87
CA LYS A 48 7.43 -6.53 7.31
C LYS A 48 7.75 -7.43 6.12
N SER A 49 7.32 -8.69 6.17
CA SER A 49 7.57 -9.67 5.11
C SER A 49 6.83 -9.28 3.84
N GLU A 50 5.54 -9.00 3.93
CA GLU A 50 4.67 -8.61 2.83
C GLU A 50 5.11 -7.27 2.23
N LYS A 51 5.51 -6.31 3.09
CA LYS A 51 6.10 -5.05 2.64
C LYS A 51 7.38 -5.31 1.83
N LYS A 52 8.30 -6.12 2.35
CA LYS A 52 9.55 -6.46 1.64
C LYS A 52 9.28 -7.15 0.31
N GLU A 53 8.33 -8.08 0.25
CA GLU A 53 7.95 -8.75 -0.98
C GLU A 53 7.35 -7.78 -2.01
N MET A 54 6.52 -6.82 -1.57
CA MET A 54 6.00 -5.76 -2.43
C MET A 54 7.14 -4.93 -3.04
N TYR A 55 8.08 -4.44 -2.22
CA TYR A 55 9.24 -3.68 -2.72
C TYR A 55 10.19 -4.50 -3.59
N SER A 56 10.17 -5.83 -3.49
CA SER A 56 10.98 -6.71 -4.33
C SER A 56 10.36 -6.96 -5.71
N LEU A 57 9.04 -6.82 -5.86
CA LEU A 57 8.29 -7.18 -7.08
C LEU A 57 7.60 -5.99 -7.74
N CYS A 58 7.62 -4.83 -7.10
CA CYS A 58 7.15 -3.56 -7.64
C CYS A 58 8.33 -2.60 -7.82
N PRO A 59 8.24 -1.66 -8.78
CA PRO A 59 9.06 -0.45 -8.75
C PRO A 59 8.91 0.25 -7.41
N GLU A 60 10.01 0.75 -6.87
CA GLU A 60 10.02 1.52 -5.62
C GLU A 60 9.05 2.70 -5.68
N SER A 61 9.04 3.45 -6.80
CA SER A 61 8.12 4.56 -7.02
C SER A 61 6.64 4.17 -6.98
N TRP A 62 6.31 2.94 -7.39
CA TRP A 62 4.95 2.41 -7.30
C TRP A 62 4.62 1.98 -5.88
N ALA A 63 5.53 1.27 -5.22
CA ALA A 63 5.37 0.85 -3.83
C ALA A 63 5.16 2.06 -2.90
N ASP A 64 5.99 3.09 -3.04
CA ASP A 64 5.85 4.35 -2.31
C ASP A 64 4.55 5.06 -2.63
N TYR A 65 4.15 5.11 -3.91
CA TYR A 65 2.89 5.69 -4.31
C TYR A 65 1.69 4.95 -3.70
N PHE A 66 1.70 3.62 -3.66
CA PHE A 66 0.62 2.83 -3.05
C PHE A 66 0.48 3.11 -1.56
N ILE A 67 1.60 3.19 -0.84
CA ILE A 67 1.60 3.53 0.60
C ILE A 67 1.00 4.92 0.81
N LYS A 68 1.50 5.92 0.07
CA LYS A 68 1.01 7.30 0.17
C LYS A 68 -0.47 7.40 -0.19
N LEU A 69 -0.90 6.72 -1.25
CA LEU A 69 -2.29 6.71 -1.69
C LEU A 69 -3.21 6.10 -0.63
N ARG A 70 -2.76 5.05 0.07
CA ARG A 70 -3.52 4.45 1.17
C ARG A 70 -3.70 5.45 2.31
N GLU A 71 -2.63 6.13 2.73
CA GLU A 71 -2.70 7.12 3.80
C GLU A 71 -3.66 8.27 3.47
N LEU A 72 -3.56 8.83 2.25
CA LEU A 72 -4.44 9.90 1.80
C LEU A 72 -5.91 9.46 1.73
N THR A 73 -6.17 8.24 1.25
CA THR A 73 -7.52 7.68 1.17
C THR A 73 -8.13 7.54 2.56
N VAL A 74 -7.40 6.96 3.52
CA VAL A 74 -7.88 6.80 4.91
C VAL A 74 -8.13 8.15 5.57
N GLN A 75 -7.23 9.12 5.40
CA GLN A 75 -7.42 10.47 5.93
C GLN A 75 -8.67 11.15 5.35
N ARG A 76 -8.89 11.01 4.04
CA ARG A 76 -10.09 11.54 3.37
C ARG A 76 -11.37 10.88 3.89
N GLU A 77 -11.39 9.57 4.04
CA GLU A 77 -12.54 8.83 4.58
C GLU A 77 -12.86 9.25 6.01
N ARG A 78 -11.83 9.39 6.86
CA ARG A 78 -12.00 9.91 8.23
C ARG A 78 -12.60 11.32 8.22
N ALA A 79 -12.09 12.22 7.38
CA ALA A 79 -12.61 13.60 7.26
C ALA A 79 -14.07 13.66 6.79
N LEU A 80 -14.45 12.85 5.80
CA LEU A 80 -15.83 12.74 5.32
C LEU A 80 -16.75 12.18 6.40
N SER A 81 -16.32 11.14 7.12
CA SER A 81 -17.12 10.54 8.20
C SER A 81 -17.39 11.51 9.36
N MET A 82 -16.41 12.37 9.70
CA MET A 82 -16.59 13.42 10.72
C MET A 82 -17.60 14.48 10.26
N SER A 83 -17.56 14.83 8.97
CA SER A 83 -18.46 15.83 8.38
C SER A 83 -19.91 15.32 8.34
N GLN A 84 -20.11 14.05 7.99
CA GLN A 84 -21.43 13.41 8.01
C GLN A 84 -22.02 13.35 9.41
N LYS A 85 -21.24 12.89 10.41
CA LYS A 85 -21.68 12.82 11.81
C LYS A 85 -22.11 14.18 12.37
N ARG A 86 -21.42 15.26 11.99
CA ARG A 86 -21.79 16.62 12.41
C ARG A 86 -23.16 17.03 11.87
N ASN A 87 -23.44 16.74 10.60
CA ASN A 87 -24.71 17.09 9.97
C ASN A 87 -25.89 16.26 10.48
N GLU A 88 -25.65 15.05 11.02
CA GLU A 88 -26.68 14.20 11.63
C GLU A 88 -27.00 14.58 13.09
N SER A 89 -26.13 15.37 13.73
CA SER A 89 -26.31 15.84 15.10
C SER A 89 -26.99 17.21 15.23
N GLU A 90 -27.36 17.82 14.10
CA GLU A 90 -28.13 19.08 14.00
C GLU A 90 -29.60 18.81 13.65
#